data_AF-A0A932BWK7-F1
#
_entry.id   AF-A0A932BWK7-F1
#
_cell.length_a   1.000
_cell.length_b   1.000
_cell.length_c   1.000
_cell.angle_alpha   90.00
_cell.angle_beta   90.00
_cell.angle_gamma   90.00
#
_symmetry.space_group_name_H-M   'P 1'
#
loop_
_entity.id
_entity.type
_entity.pdbx_description
1 polymer ?
#
loop_
_entity_poly.entity_id
_entity_poly.type
_entity_poly.pdbx_seq_one_letter_code
_entity_poly.pdbx_strand_id
1 'polypeptide(L)'
;MNELEHRMVQQLVDLRDNHHVVGVKAEFEAEGTRLEEALRLKEVISVAGLGLTIKVGGCEALRDMYESRVIGVDRIVGPMVESPWALHKFVEACKMAYPEGEQDEVRFCVNIETVTGVANFAAMLELPDVADLDGIVLGRVDMSGSMGLTREDINSEAVYAVAENIFVQAKARGLECALGGGVSADSLAFMRRLPPGCLDRYETRKVIFSCPEGLGEDADKGILKAVGFELMWLKNKRDFYGRIFEEDRARIQMLQSRYDRLIEQAGGLYG
;
A
#
# COMPACT_ATOMS: atom_id res chain seq x y z
N MET A 1 14.96 1.70 18.01
CA MET A 1 13.61 2.30 17.96
C MET A 1 13.51 3.50 18.89
N ASN A 2 12.71 4.51 18.52
CA ASN A 2 12.36 5.62 19.40
C ASN A 2 11.06 5.34 20.20
N GLU A 3 10.68 6.22 21.13
CA GLU A 3 9.48 6.04 21.98
C GLU A 3 8.17 5.92 21.18
N LEU A 4 8.03 6.65 20.07
CA LEU A 4 6.85 6.57 19.22
C LEU A 4 6.82 5.23 18.47
N GLU A 5 7.97 4.73 18.03
CA GLU A 5 8.11 3.41 17.40
C GLU A 5 7.79 2.26 18.36
N HIS A 6 8.20 2.34 19.62
CA HIS A 6 7.76 1.35 20.62
C HIS A 6 6.25 1.32 20.81
N ARG A 7 5.58 2.49 20.79
CA ARG A 7 4.11 2.57 20.81
C ARG A 7 3.47 2.01 19.54
N MET A 8 4.08 2.27 18.38
CA MET A 8 3.64 1.68 17.11
C MET A 8 3.71 0.15 17.16
N VAL A 9 4.79 -0.44 17.67
CA VAL A 9 4.90 -1.90 17.87
C VAL A 9 3.78 -2.43 18.77
N GLN A 10 3.56 -1.82 19.93
CA GLN A 10 2.50 -2.25 20.85
C GLN A 10 1.12 -2.22 20.20
N GLN A 11 0.83 -1.18 19.42
CA GLN A 11 -0.43 -1.05 18.70
C GLN A 11 -0.58 -2.07 17.58
N LEU A 12 0.51 -2.38 16.85
CA LEU A 12 0.50 -3.41 15.82
C LEU A 12 0.33 -4.82 16.41
N VAL A 13 0.93 -5.11 17.56
CA VAL A 13 0.73 -6.38 18.29
C VAL A 13 -0.73 -6.54 18.70
N ASP A 14 -1.34 -5.50 19.27
CA ASP A 14 -2.77 -5.53 19.61
C ASP A 14 -3.66 -5.68 18.37
N LEU A 15 -3.35 -4.99 17.27
CA LEU A 15 -4.04 -5.16 15.99
C LEU A 15 -3.95 -6.59 15.45
N ARG A 16 -2.77 -7.21 15.53
CA ARG A 16 -2.54 -8.59 15.12
C ARG A 16 -3.34 -9.57 15.98
N ASP A 17 -3.21 -9.46 17.30
CA ASP A 17 -3.72 -10.44 18.25
C ASP A 17 -5.25 -10.34 18.43
N ASN A 18 -5.81 -9.13 18.30
CA ASN A 18 -7.21 -8.87 18.63
C ASN A 18 -8.07 -8.36 17.47
N HIS A 19 -7.48 -8.00 16.33
CA HIS A 19 -8.20 -7.40 15.19
C HIS A 19 -7.89 -8.09 13.86
N HIS A 20 -7.28 -9.27 13.88
CA HIS A 20 -7.01 -10.08 12.67
C HIS A 20 -6.19 -9.33 11.61
N VAL A 21 -5.27 -8.48 12.06
CA VAL A 21 -4.30 -7.83 11.17
C VAL A 21 -3.18 -8.79 10.81
N VAL A 22 -2.91 -8.91 9.51
CA VAL A 22 -1.92 -9.84 8.97
C VAL A 22 -0.73 -9.14 8.32
N GLY A 23 -0.83 -7.84 8.06
CA GLY A 23 0.26 -7.09 7.45
C GLY A 23 0.09 -5.59 7.45
N VAL A 24 1.16 -4.92 7.05
CA VAL A 24 1.21 -3.47 6.84
C VAL A 24 1.54 -3.19 5.39
N LYS A 25 0.97 -2.13 4.84
CA LYS A 25 1.19 -1.69 3.47
C LYS A 25 2.00 -0.39 3.42
N ALA A 26 2.94 -0.31 2.49
CA ALA A 26 3.58 0.92 2.04
C ALA A 26 3.38 1.08 0.53
N GLU A 27 3.43 2.32 0.05
CA GLU A 27 3.19 2.61 -1.37
C GLU A 27 4.34 3.51 -1.87
N PHE A 28 5.05 3.05 -2.90
CA PHE A 28 5.99 3.89 -3.63
C PHE A 28 5.24 4.84 -4.57
N GLU A 29 4.15 4.38 -5.18
CA GLU A 29 3.30 5.15 -6.07
C GLU A 29 2.72 6.41 -5.41
N ALA A 30 1.85 6.24 -4.40
CA ALA A 30 1.01 7.35 -3.94
C ALA A 30 1.54 8.05 -2.69
N GLU A 31 2.37 7.40 -1.86
CA GLU A 31 3.01 8.07 -0.72
C GLU A 31 4.39 8.63 -1.06
N GLY A 32 4.99 8.21 -2.19
CA GLY A 32 6.39 8.48 -2.47
C GLY A 32 7.30 7.97 -1.35
N THR A 33 6.97 6.78 -0.80
CA THR A 33 7.73 6.18 0.31
C THR A 33 9.19 6.05 -0.12
N ARG A 34 10.10 6.62 0.66
CA ARG A 34 11.55 6.55 0.37
C ARG A 34 12.12 5.26 0.96
N LEU A 35 13.25 4.82 0.43
CA LEU A 35 13.86 3.56 0.85
C LEU A 35 14.15 3.53 2.36
N GLU A 36 14.65 4.62 2.93
CA GLU A 36 14.95 4.71 4.37
C GLU A 36 13.67 4.63 5.20
N GLU A 37 12.57 5.22 4.71
CA GLU A 37 11.25 5.13 5.35
C GLU A 37 10.73 3.68 5.32
N ALA A 38 10.87 3.00 4.18
CA ALA A 38 10.43 1.62 4.01
C ALA A 38 11.24 0.65 4.89
N LEU A 39 12.56 0.81 4.97
CA LEU A 39 13.44 0.04 5.85
C LEU A 39 13.09 0.27 7.32
N ARG A 40 12.85 1.53 7.72
CA ARG A 40 12.44 1.85 9.10
C ARG A 40 11.07 1.23 9.43
N LEU A 41 10.13 1.27 8.50
CA LEU A 41 8.81 0.64 8.67
C LEU A 41 8.95 -0.88 8.78
N LYS A 42 9.77 -1.51 7.94
CA LYS A 42 10.04 -2.95 7.99
C LYS A 42 10.54 -3.39 9.38
N GLU A 43 11.47 -2.65 9.99
CA GLU A 43 11.91 -2.96 11.36
C GLU A 43 10.74 -2.91 12.37
N VAL A 44 9.90 -1.87 12.31
CA VAL A 44 8.74 -1.71 13.22
C VAL A 44 7.78 -2.87 13.11
N ILE A 45 7.41 -3.26 11.90
CA ILE A 45 6.39 -4.30 11.67
C ILE A 45 6.95 -5.70 11.92
N SER A 46 8.24 -5.94 11.64
CA SER A 46 8.88 -7.22 11.92
C SER A 46 8.97 -7.50 13.42
N VAL A 47 9.22 -6.48 14.25
CA VAL A 47 9.15 -6.64 15.72
C VAL A 47 7.72 -6.96 16.17
N ALA A 48 6.71 -6.44 15.48
CA ALA A 48 5.30 -6.79 15.73
C ALA A 48 4.88 -8.14 15.10
N GLY A 49 5.78 -8.85 14.41
CA GLY A 49 5.49 -10.12 13.76
C GLY A 49 4.51 -9.99 12.58
N LEU A 50 4.55 -8.88 11.86
CA LEU A 50 3.69 -8.61 10.70
C LEU A 50 4.49 -8.50 9.40
N GLY A 51 3.85 -8.90 8.30
CA GLY A 51 4.37 -8.82 6.94
C GLY A 51 4.34 -7.42 6.33
N LEU A 52 5.15 -7.21 5.29
CA LEU A 52 5.13 -5.97 4.50
C LEU A 52 4.58 -6.23 3.10
N THR A 53 3.59 -5.44 2.70
CA THR A 53 3.14 -5.31 1.31
C THR A 53 3.64 -4.00 0.74
N ILE A 54 4.24 -4.03 -0.46
CA ILE A 54 4.60 -2.81 -1.20
C ILE A 54 3.75 -2.69 -2.47
N LYS A 55 3.05 -1.56 -2.61
CA LYS A 55 2.50 -1.12 -3.89
C LYS A 55 3.56 -0.36 -4.67
N VAL A 56 4.00 -0.91 -5.79
CA VAL A 56 5.05 -0.33 -6.64
C VAL A 56 4.53 0.83 -7.48
N GLY A 57 5.39 1.65 -8.07
CA GLY A 57 5.03 2.85 -8.84
C GLY A 57 4.37 2.61 -10.20
N GLY A 58 4.33 1.36 -10.68
CA GLY A 58 3.79 1.00 -11.99
C GLY A 58 3.88 -0.50 -12.24
N CYS A 59 3.14 -1.01 -13.23
CA CYS A 59 3.16 -2.43 -13.57
C CYS A 59 4.56 -2.95 -13.97
N GLU A 60 5.43 -2.11 -14.52
CA GLU A 60 6.81 -2.48 -14.88
C GLU A 60 7.86 -1.71 -14.06
N ALA A 61 7.54 -1.32 -12.82
CA ALA A 61 8.47 -0.58 -11.95
C ALA A 61 9.59 -1.48 -11.41
N LEU A 62 10.51 -1.91 -12.28
CA LEU A 62 11.53 -2.92 -11.95
C LEU A 62 12.47 -2.48 -10.82
N ARG A 63 12.80 -1.19 -10.74
CA ARG A 63 13.59 -0.65 -9.62
C ARG A 63 12.87 -0.85 -8.29
N ASP A 64 11.59 -0.52 -8.24
CA ASP A 64 10.76 -0.67 -7.05
C ASP A 64 10.65 -2.14 -6.63
N MET A 65 10.58 -3.07 -7.58
CA MET A 65 10.59 -4.51 -7.32
C MET A 65 11.94 -4.97 -6.75
N TYR A 66 13.07 -4.48 -7.27
CA TYR A 66 14.39 -4.76 -6.68
C TYR A 66 14.52 -4.18 -5.27
N GLU A 67 14.05 -2.95 -5.03
CA GLU A 67 14.04 -2.36 -3.68
C GLU A 67 13.15 -3.18 -2.73
N SER A 68 11.98 -3.63 -3.19
CA SER A 68 11.08 -4.51 -2.43
C SER A 68 11.73 -5.85 -2.09
N ARG A 69 12.48 -6.44 -3.02
CA ARG A 69 13.26 -7.66 -2.79
C ARG A 69 14.34 -7.45 -1.73
N VAL A 70 15.07 -6.33 -1.80
CA VAL A 70 16.10 -5.98 -0.79
C VAL A 70 15.49 -5.78 0.60
N ILE A 71 14.30 -5.17 0.69
CA ILE A 71 13.59 -4.96 1.95
C ILE A 71 13.07 -6.30 2.54
N GLY A 72 12.84 -7.31 1.69
CA GLY A 72 12.23 -8.58 2.08
C GLY A 72 10.74 -8.42 2.36
N VAL A 73 9.97 -8.11 1.32
CA VAL A 73 8.51 -7.99 1.40
C VAL A 73 7.82 -9.34 1.24
N ASP A 74 6.60 -9.43 1.75
CA ASP A 74 5.75 -10.62 1.67
C ASP A 74 4.85 -10.55 0.42
N ARG A 75 4.61 -9.33 -0.09
CA ARG A 75 3.73 -9.08 -1.23
C ARG A 75 4.12 -7.83 -2.01
N ILE A 76 4.01 -7.93 -3.33
CA ILE A 76 4.07 -6.80 -4.26
C ILE A 76 2.70 -6.61 -4.91
N VAL A 77 2.32 -5.35 -5.07
CA VAL A 77 1.08 -4.97 -5.70
C VAL A 77 1.34 -3.99 -6.85
N GLY A 78 1.01 -4.40 -8.08
CA GLY A 78 1.08 -3.55 -9.27
C GLY A 78 -0.14 -2.63 -9.39
N PRO A 79 0.02 -1.30 -9.44
CA PRO A 79 -1.09 -0.36 -9.62
C PRO A 79 -1.61 -0.33 -11.06
N MET A 80 -2.85 0.14 -11.24
CA MET A 80 -3.39 0.56 -12.54
C MET A 80 -3.20 -0.48 -13.66
N VAL A 81 -3.43 -1.76 -13.36
CA VAL A 81 -3.36 -2.84 -14.37
C VAL A 81 -4.68 -2.87 -15.14
N GLU A 82 -4.69 -2.19 -16.29
CA GLU A 82 -5.93 -1.93 -17.04
C GLU A 82 -6.08 -2.73 -18.34
N SER A 83 -5.06 -3.48 -18.77
CA SER A 83 -5.10 -4.33 -19.97
C SER A 83 -4.39 -5.69 -19.77
N PRO A 84 -4.67 -6.71 -20.62
CA PRO A 84 -3.90 -7.95 -20.63
C PRO A 84 -2.40 -7.71 -20.80
N TRP A 85 -2.01 -6.76 -21.65
CA TRP A 85 -0.60 -6.42 -21.85
C TRP A 85 0.06 -5.85 -20.59
N ALA A 86 -0.64 -5.00 -19.83
CA ALA A 86 -0.13 -4.48 -18.57
C ALA A 86 0.05 -5.60 -17.52
N LEU A 87 -0.89 -6.56 -17.45
CA LEU A 87 -0.76 -7.73 -16.57
C LEU A 87 0.46 -8.58 -16.95
N HIS A 88 0.60 -8.90 -18.23
CA HIS A 88 1.75 -9.65 -18.75
C HIS A 88 3.08 -8.96 -18.38
N LYS A 89 3.17 -7.64 -18.60
CA LYS A 89 4.35 -6.85 -18.24
C LYS A 89 4.65 -6.86 -16.74
N PHE A 90 3.62 -6.85 -15.89
CA PHE A 90 3.78 -6.96 -14.44
C PHE A 90 4.35 -8.31 -14.02
N VAL A 91 3.78 -9.41 -14.52
CA VAL A 91 4.25 -10.76 -14.20
C VAL A 91 5.68 -10.97 -14.68
N GLU A 92 6.01 -10.56 -15.91
CA GLU A 92 7.37 -10.64 -16.44
C GLU A 92 8.37 -9.82 -15.60
N ALA A 93 8.00 -8.62 -15.18
CA ALA A 93 8.85 -7.79 -14.33
C ALA A 93 9.07 -8.42 -12.95
N CYS A 94 8.04 -9.04 -12.36
CA CYS A 94 8.15 -9.77 -11.10
C CYS A 94 9.12 -10.96 -11.24
N LYS A 95 8.99 -11.78 -12.29
CA LYS A 95 9.89 -12.91 -12.57
C LYS A 95 11.33 -12.47 -12.83
N MET A 96 11.53 -11.30 -13.41
CA MET A 96 12.87 -10.72 -13.60
C MET A 96 13.49 -10.27 -12.27
N ALA A 97 12.71 -9.64 -11.41
CA ALA A 97 13.19 -9.15 -10.12
C ALA A 97 13.44 -10.30 -9.11
N TYR A 98 12.60 -11.32 -9.14
CA TYR A 98 12.59 -12.47 -8.24
C TYR A 98 12.93 -13.76 -8.99
N PRO A 99 14.14 -14.33 -8.83
CA PRO A 99 14.56 -15.54 -9.52
C PRO A 99 13.77 -16.79 -9.08
N GLU A 100 13.81 -17.83 -9.91
CA GLU A 100 13.23 -19.15 -9.64
C GLU A 100 13.74 -19.70 -8.29
N GLY A 101 12.84 -19.84 -7.32
CA GLY A 101 13.14 -20.20 -5.92
C GLY A 101 12.88 -19.10 -4.89
N GLU A 102 12.82 -17.83 -5.30
CA GLU A 102 12.38 -16.72 -4.42
C GLU A 102 10.91 -16.33 -4.68
N GLN A 103 10.36 -16.72 -5.82
CA GLN A 103 8.98 -16.39 -6.22
C GLN A 103 7.95 -17.01 -5.25
N ASP A 104 8.21 -18.18 -4.68
CA ASP A 104 7.31 -18.83 -3.73
C ASP A 104 7.23 -18.11 -2.37
N GLU A 105 8.20 -17.25 -2.07
CA GLU A 105 8.29 -16.49 -0.81
C GLU A 105 7.58 -15.13 -0.89
N VAL A 106 7.19 -14.69 -2.09
CA VAL A 106 6.59 -13.36 -2.31
C VAL A 106 5.32 -13.47 -3.14
N ARG A 107 4.25 -12.85 -2.65
CA ARG A 107 2.97 -12.83 -3.36
C ARG A 107 2.94 -11.72 -4.41
N PHE A 108 2.57 -12.03 -5.64
CA PHE A 108 2.36 -11.07 -6.71
C PHE A 108 0.88 -10.77 -6.88
N CYS A 109 0.52 -9.50 -6.79
CA CYS A 109 -0.86 -9.06 -6.92
C CYS A 109 -0.97 -7.84 -7.82
N VAL A 110 -2.15 -7.62 -8.38
CA VAL A 110 -2.46 -6.43 -9.18
C VAL A 110 -3.68 -5.71 -8.65
N ASN A 111 -3.68 -4.40 -8.81
CA ASN A 111 -4.86 -3.58 -8.54
C ASN A 111 -5.73 -3.48 -9.79
N ILE A 112 -7.03 -3.74 -9.59
CA ILE A 112 -8.08 -3.40 -10.54
C ILE A 112 -8.78 -2.16 -10.01
N GLU A 113 -8.59 -1.03 -10.69
CA GLU A 113 -8.87 0.29 -10.14
C GLU A 113 -9.76 1.15 -11.03
N THR A 114 -10.09 0.73 -12.25
CA THR A 114 -10.88 1.55 -13.17
C THR A 114 -11.90 0.75 -13.96
N VAL A 115 -12.89 1.46 -14.52
CA VAL A 115 -13.84 0.87 -15.49
C VAL A 115 -13.16 0.22 -16.69
N THR A 116 -12.01 0.75 -17.12
CA THR A 116 -11.19 0.15 -18.19
C THR A 116 -10.61 -1.20 -17.74
N GLY A 117 -10.03 -1.25 -16.54
CA GLY A 117 -9.54 -2.50 -15.95
C GLY A 117 -10.65 -3.55 -15.80
N VAL A 118 -11.83 -3.13 -15.34
CA VAL A 118 -13.02 -4.00 -15.21
C VAL A 118 -13.45 -4.54 -16.57
N ALA A 119 -13.52 -3.69 -17.60
CA ALA A 119 -13.92 -4.11 -18.94
C ALA A 119 -12.96 -5.12 -19.56
N ASN A 120 -11.67 -5.05 -19.22
CA ASN A 120 -10.63 -5.95 -19.72
C ASN A 120 -10.35 -7.14 -18.81
N PHE A 121 -10.96 -7.22 -17.62
CA PHE A 121 -10.58 -8.19 -16.58
C PHE A 121 -10.73 -9.64 -17.04
N ALA A 122 -11.83 -9.98 -17.72
CA ALA A 122 -12.02 -11.32 -18.26
C ALA A 122 -10.90 -11.72 -19.24
N ALA A 123 -10.48 -10.80 -20.12
CA ALA A 123 -9.39 -11.04 -21.06
C ALA A 123 -8.03 -11.16 -20.36
N MET A 124 -7.81 -10.45 -19.26
CA MET A 124 -6.62 -10.62 -18.42
C MET A 124 -6.57 -12.03 -17.81
N LEU A 125 -7.72 -12.53 -17.33
CA LEU A 125 -7.82 -13.85 -16.70
C LEU A 125 -7.59 -15.02 -17.68
N GLU A 126 -7.66 -14.80 -19.00
CA GLU A 126 -7.33 -15.82 -20.01
C GLU A 126 -5.82 -15.91 -20.31
N LEU A 127 -4.99 -14.99 -19.79
CA LEU A 127 -3.56 -15.06 -20.00
C LEU A 127 -2.94 -16.24 -19.23
N PRO A 128 -1.91 -16.89 -19.80
CA PRO A 128 -1.15 -17.90 -19.06
C PRO A 128 -0.46 -17.30 -17.82
N ASP A 129 -0.12 -16.01 -17.85
CA ASP A 129 0.51 -15.26 -16.76
C ASP A 129 -0.29 -15.29 -15.45
N VAL A 130 -1.60 -15.56 -15.52
CA VAL A 130 -2.49 -15.66 -14.34
C VAL A 130 -2.07 -16.81 -13.41
N ALA A 131 -1.39 -17.83 -13.94
CA ALA A 131 -0.85 -18.92 -13.13
C ALA A 131 0.24 -18.46 -12.14
N ASP A 132 0.90 -17.33 -12.42
CA ASP A 132 1.94 -16.73 -11.60
C ASP A 132 1.43 -15.52 -10.77
N LEU A 133 0.12 -15.27 -10.79
CA LEU A 133 -0.53 -14.22 -10.02
C LEU A 133 -1.21 -14.83 -8.78
N ASP A 134 -0.97 -14.27 -7.60
CA ASP A 134 -1.56 -14.75 -6.36
C ASP A 134 -2.91 -14.11 -6.03
N GLY A 135 -3.14 -12.88 -6.51
CA GLY A 135 -4.34 -12.16 -6.13
C GLY A 135 -4.56 -10.82 -6.81
N ILE A 136 -5.74 -10.26 -6.57
CA ILE A 136 -6.14 -8.94 -7.02
C ILE A 136 -6.63 -8.09 -5.85
N VAL A 137 -6.45 -6.79 -5.97
CA VAL A 137 -7.01 -5.81 -5.05
C VAL A 137 -7.93 -4.89 -5.82
N LEU A 138 -9.18 -4.74 -5.37
CA LEU A 138 -10.07 -3.71 -5.91
C LEU A 138 -9.83 -2.38 -5.17
N GLY A 139 -9.27 -1.39 -5.86
CA GLY A 139 -9.06 -0.05 -5.30
C GLY A 139 -10.29 0.84 -5.52
N ARG A 140 -11.14 0.98 -4.50
CA ARG A 140 -12.46 1.62 -4.67
C ARG A 140 -12.44 3.13 -4.91
N VAL A 141 -11.41 3.84 -4.45
CA VAL A 141 -11.32 5.31 -4.62
C VAL A 141 -11.14 5.63 -6.10
N ASP A 142 -10.16 5.02 -6.75
CA ASP A 142 -9.92 5.19 -8.18
C ASP A 142 -11.07 4.57 -9.00
N MET A 143 -11.65 3.46 -8.54
CA MET A 143 -12.80 2.86 -9.22
C MET A 143 -13.97 3.84 -9.29
N SER A 144 -14.34 4.41 -8.14
CA SER A 144 -15.41 5.41 -8.06
C SER A 144 -15.10 6.63 -8.94
N GLY A 145 -13.87 7.13 -8.88
CA GLY A 145 -13.44 8.24 -9.74
C GLY A 145 -13.56 7.92 -11.24
N SER A 146 -13.17 6.72 -11.66
CA SER A 146 -13.28 6.28 -13.05
C SER A 146 -14.72 6.10 -13.52
N MET A 147 -15.66 5.90 -12.59
CA MET A 147 -17.10 5.84 -12.85
C MET A 147 -17.76 7.22 -12.87
N GLY A 148 -17.00 8.31 -12.64
CA GLY A 148 -17.54 9.66 -12.50
C GLY A 148 -18.24 9.91 -11.16
N LEU A 149 -18.01 9.05 -10.16
CA LEU A 149 -18.57 9.13 -8.82
C LEU A 149 -17.61 9.85 -7.87
N THR A 150 -18.12 10.28 -6.72
CA THR A 150 -17.34 10.94 -5.68
C THR A 150 -16.92 9.96 -4.58
N ARG A 151 -16.11 10.44 -3.62
CA ARG A 151 -15.76 9.64 -2.43
C ARG A 151 -16.96 9.32 -1.54
N GLU A 152 -18.03 10.10 -1.61
CA GLU A 152 -19.26 9.86 -0.84
C GLU A 152 -20.02 8.64 -1.40
N ASP A 153 -19.83 8.33 -2.68
CA ASP A 153 -20.49 7.24 -3.39
C ASP A 153 -19.71 5.91 -3.33
N ILE A 154 -18.59 5.85 -2.60
CA ILE A 154 -17.66 4.71 -2.60
C ILE A 154 -18.28 3.39 -2.11
N ASN A 155 -19.36 3.48 -1.33
CA ASN A 155 -20.13 2.34 -0.82
C ASN A 155 -21.46 2.13 -1.57
N SER A 156 -21.64 2.77 -2.73
CA SER A 156 -22.86 2.67 -3.53
C SER A 156 -23.04 1.28 -4.15
N GLU A 157 -24.28 0.96 -4.54
CA GLU A 157 -24.61 -0.28 -5.26
C GLU A 157 -23.84 -0.44 -6.57
N ALA A 158 -23.50 0.66 -7.25
CA ALA A 158 -22.73 0.62 -8.49
C ALA A 158 -21.31 0.08 -8.24
N VAL A 159 -20.63 0.56 -7.19
CA VAL A 159 -19.30 0.07 -6.80
C VAL A 159 -19.39 -1.35 -6.23
N TYR A 160 -20.47 -1.68 -5.53
CA TYR A 160 -20.73 -3.03 -5.01
C TYR A 160 -20.84 -4.06 -6.15
N ALA A 161 -21.64 -3.75 -7.18
CA ALA A 161 -21.81 -4.64 -8.33
C ALA A 161 -20.48 -4.90 -9.06
N VAL A 162 -19.60 -3.90 -9.14
CA VAL A 162 -18.23 -4.08 -9.67
C VAL A 162 -17.43 -5.02 -8.78
N ALA A 163 -17.43 -4.80 -7.45
CA ALA A 163 -16.68 -5.62 -6.51
C ALA A 163 -17.12 -7.09 -6.54
N GLU A 164 -18.42 -7.35 -6.49
CA GLU A 164 -18.98 -8.70 -6.57
C GLU A 164 -18.58 -9.40 -7.88
N ASN A 165 -18.76 -8.71 -9.01
CA ASN A 165 -18.42 -9.27 -10.32
C ASN A 165 -16.92 -9.63 -10.43
N ILE A 166 -16.03 -8.72 -10.05
CA ILE A 166 -14.57 -8.92 -10.14
C ILE A 166 -14.12 -10.03 -9.19
N PHE A 167 -14.60 -10.04 -7.95
CA PHE A 167 -14.19 -11.06 -6.97
C PHE A 167 -14.69 -12.45 -7.34
N VAL A 168 -15.93 -12.59 -7.85
CA VAL A 168 -16.42 -13.89 -8.34
C VAL A 168 -15.56 -14.42 -9.49
N GLN A 169 -15.21 -13.57 -10.46
CA GLN A 169 -14.34 -13.95 -11.58
C GLN A 169 -12.93 -14.34 -11.12
N ALA A 170 -12.33 -13.55 -10.23
CA ALA A 170 -11.00 -13.82 -9.67
C ALA A 170 -10.97 -15.14 -8.89
N LYS A 171 -11.99 -15.39 -8.06
CA LYS A 171 -12.13 -16.63 -7.29
C LYS A 171 -12.31 -17.86 -8.15
N ALA A 172 -13.01 -17.75 -9.28
CA ALA A 172 -13.11 -18.83 -10.26
C ALA A 172 -11.75 -19.24 -10.86
N ARG A 173 -10.73 -18.36 -10.76
CA ARG A 173 -9.35 -18.63 -11.15
C ARG A 173 -8.43 -18.95 -9.97
N GLY A 174 -8.97 -19.07 -8.74
CA GLY A 174 -8.18 -19.39 -7.54
C GLY A 174 -7.41 -18.20 -6.94
N LEU A 175 -7.67 -16.98 -7.40
CA LEU A 175 -6.97 -15.78 -6.94
C LEU A 175 -7.49 -15.29 -5.59
N GLU A 176 -6.59 -14.79 -4.75
CA GLU A 176 -6.97 -14.02 -3.57
C GLU A 176 -7.61 -12.68 -3.97
N CYS A 177 -8.60 -12.24 -3.20
CA CYS A 177 -9.33 -11.02 -3.43
C CYS A 177 -9.21 -10.12 -2.20
N ALA A 178 -8.69 -8.91 -2.41
CA ALA A 178 -8.63 -7.89 -1.39
C ALA A 178 -9.42 -6.64 -1.78
N LEU A 179 -10.01 -5.98 -0.80
CA LEU A 179 -10.69 -4.70 -0.99
C LEU A 179 -9.88 -3.56 -0.37
N GLY A 180 -9.56 -2.56 -1.18
CA GLY A 180 -8.86 -1.35 -0.74
C GLY A 180 -9.58 -0.06 -1.15
N GLY A 181 -8.96 1.07 -0.84
CA GLY A 181 -9.47 2.40 -1.17
C GLY A 181 -10.58 2.86 -0.22
N GLY A 182 -10.29 3.93 0.53
CA GLY A 182 -11.28 4.61 1.38
C GLY A 182 -11.98 3.72 2.40
N VAL A 183 -11.30 2.68 2.91
CA VAL A 183 -11.88 1.79 3.92
C VAL A 183 -12.07 2.54 5.24
N SER A 184 -13.31 2.56 5.71
CA SER A 184 -13.76 3.10 6.99
C SER A 184 -14.75 2.12 7.63
N ALA A 185 -15.24 2.43 8.85
CA ALA A 185 -16.32 1.67 9.47
C ALA A 185 -17.57 1.58 8.58
N ASP A 186 -17.87 2.61 7.78
CA ASP A 186 -19.00 2.63 6.85
C ASP A 186 -18.87 1.59 5.74
N SER A 187 -17.64 1.12 5.46
CA SER A 187 -17.38 0.07 4.47
C SER A 187 -17.79 -1.33 4.97
N LEU A 188 -18.04 -1.52 6.28
CA LEU A 188 -18.30 -2.86 6.83
C LEU A 188 -19.59 -3.49 6.27
N ALA A 189 -20.67 -2.69 6.13
CA ALA A 189 -21.92 -3.18 5.57
C ALA A 189 -21.74 -3.60 4.10
N PHE A 190 -20.96 -2.84 3.33
CA PHE A 190 -20.57 -3.17 1.95
C PHE A 190 -19.81 -4.51 1.91
N MET A 191 -18.77 -4.66 2.75
CA MET A 191 -17.90 -5.84 2.73
C MET A 191 -18.62 -7.11 3.18
N ARG A 192 -19.45 -7.03 4.22
CA ARG A 192 -20.21 -8.17 4.76
C ARG A 192 -21.29 -8.68 3.80
N ARG A 193 -21.70 -7.87 2.83
CA ARG A 193 -22.69 -8.27 1.80
C ARG A 193 -22.09 -9.10 0.68
N LEU A 194 -20.79 -8.99 0.43
CA LEU A 194 -20.12 -9.76 -0.62
C LEU A 194 -20.33 -11.27 -0.39
N PRO A 195 -20.40 -12.07 -1.46
CA PRO A 195 -20.64 -13.50 -1.31
C PRO A 195 -19.60 -14.16 -0.39
N PRO A 196 -20.02 -15.10 0.50
CA PRO A 196 -19.09 -15.78 1.41
C PRO A 196 -17.90 -16.41 0.66
N GLY A 197 -16.68 -16.18 1.18
CA GLY A 197 -15.44 -16.67 0.57
C GLY A 197 -14.92 -15.85 -0.61
N CYS A 198 -15.61 -14.78 -1.04
CA CYS A 198 -15.13 -13.92 -2.12
C CYS A 198 -14.15 -12.82 -1.66
N LEU A 199 -14.05 -12.55 -0.36
CA LEU A 199 -13.14 -11.54 0.18
C LEU A 199 -12.18 -12.21 1.17
N ASP A 200 -10.87 -12.18 0.87
CA ASP A 200 -9.84 -12.74 1.74
C ASP A 200 -9.23 -11.70 2.66
N ARG A 201 -9.20 -10.43 2.22
CA ARG A 201 -8.62 -9.33 2.98
C ARG A 201 -9.31 -8.00 2.69
N TYR A 202 -9.23 -7.07 3.62
CA TYR A 202 -9.43 -5.66 3.32
C TYR A 202 -8.28 -4.83 3.88
N GLU A 203 -8.06 -3.66 3.29
CA GLU A 203 -6.93 -2.83 3.67
C GLU A 203 -7.33 -1.35 3.82
N THR A 204 -6.90 -0.77 4.94
CA THR A 204 -6.81 0.69 5.07
C THR A 204 -5.59 1.18 4.30
N ARG A 205 -5.22 2.45 4.45
CA ARG A 205 -4.00 2.98 3.81
C ARG A 205 -2.75 2.21 4.25
N LYS A 206 -2.69 1.80 5.52
CA LYS A 206 -1.51 1.17 6.12
C LYS A 206 -1.68 -0.25 6.62
N VAL A 207 -2.90 -0.71 6.90
CA VAL A 207 -3.09 -1.95 7.66
C VAL A 207 -3.99 -2.90 6.89
N ILE A 208 -3.59 -4.18 6.85
CA ILE A 208 -4.24 -5.25 6.11
C ILE A 208 -4.87 -6.23 7.10
N PHE A 209 -6.16 -6.46 6.96
CA PHE A 209 -6.98 -7.33 7.79
C PHE A 209 -7.33 -8.59 7.02
N SER A 210 -7.28 -9.77 7.66
CA SER A 210 -7.77 -11.02 7.07
C SER A 210 -9.28 -11.17 7.24
N CYS A 211 -9.92 -11.76 6.25
CA CYS A 211 -11.34 -12.12 6.25
C CYS A 211 -11.49 -13.64 6.27
N PRO A 212 -12.59 -14.17 6.86
CA PRO A 212 -13.75 -13.42 7.34
C PRO A 212 -13.59 -12.80 8.75
N GLU A 213 -12.57 -13.17 9.51
CA GLU A 213 -12.48 -12.85 10.93
C GLU A 213 -12.36 -11.35 11.21
N GLY A 214 -11.62 -10.61 10.39
CA GLY A 214 -11.49 -9.16 10.47
C GLY A 214 -12.80 -8.39 10.27
N LEU A 215 -13.86 -9.03 9.76
CA LEU A 215 -15.20 -8.44 9.61
C LEU A 215 -16.13 -8.73 10.81
N GLY A 216 -15.60 -9.28 11.91
CA GLY A 216 -16.33 -9.57 13.14
C GLY A 216 -16.93 -8.34 13.84
N GLU A 217 -17.45 -8.53 15.06
CA GLU A 217 -18.19 -7.50 15.80
C GLU A 217 -17.37 -6.21 16.04
N ASP A 218 -16.06 -6.35 16.30
CA ASP A 218 -15.16 -5.25 16.66
C ASP A 218 -14.35 -4.66 15.48
N ALA A 219 -14.75 -4.98 14.24
CA ALA A 219 -14.03 -4.56 13.04
C ALA A 219 -13.86 -3.03 12.92
N ASP A 220 -14.85 -2.25 13.39
CA ASP A 220 -14.82 -0.79 13.44
C ASP A 220 -13.69 -0.26 14.36
N LYS A 221 -13.51 -0.90 15.53
CA LYS A 221 -12.42 -0.59 16.46
C LYS A 221 -11.06 -0.92 15.85
N GLY A 222 -10.97 -2.05 15.15
CA GLY A 222 -9.76 -2.43 14.41
C GLY A 222 -9.37 -1.39 13.35
N ILE A 223 -10.34 -0.95 12.54
CA ILE A 223 -10.16 0.11 11.54
C ILE A 223 -9.70 1.42 12.20
N LEU A 224 -10.34 1.83 13.31
CA LEU A 224 -9.94 3.04 14.04
C LEU A 224 -8.49 2.95 14.56
N LYS A 225 -8.10 1.80 15.10
CA LYS A 225 -6.72 1.54 15.54
C LYS A 225 -5.75 1.53 14.36
N ALA A 226 -6.12 1.05 13.19
CA ALA A 226 -5.28 1.16 11.99
C ALA A 226 -5.01 2.63 11.61
N VAL A 227 -6.02 3.49 11.66
CA VAL A 227 -5.86 4.94 11.45
C VAL A 227 -4.93 5.55 12.50
N GLY A 228 -5.03 5.12 13.76
CA GLY A 228 -4.12 5.54 14.83
C GLY A 228 -2.66 5.18 14.55
N PHE A 229 -2.41 3.98 14.00
CA PHE A 229 -1.06 3.56 13.60
C PHE A 229 -0.52 4.44 12.45
N GLU A 230 -1.33 4.67 11.41
CA GLU A 230 -0.96 5.55 10.30
C GLU A 230 -0.61 6.97 10.79
N LEU A 231 -1.40 7.54 11.70
CA LEU A 231 -1.14 8.85 12.27
C LEU A 231 0.19 8.89 13.04
N MET A 232 0.52 7.84 13.80
CA MET A 232 1.81 7.74 14.49
C MET A 232 2.96 7.63 13.49
N TRP A 233 2.79 6.86 12.42
CA TRP A 233 3.78 6.75 11.35
C TRP A 233 4.07 8.10 10.71
N LEU A 234 3.04 8.86 10.34
CA LEU A 234 3.20 10.20 9.75
C LEU A 234 3.89 11.18 10.71
N LYS A 235 3.55 11.14 12.00
CA LYS A 235 4.25 11.94 13.02
C LYS A 235 5.72 11.54 13.13
N ASN A 236 6.03 10.25 13.12
CA ASN A 236 7.41 9.75 13.17
C ASN A 236 8.23 10.29 11.99
N LYS A 237 7.68 10.21 10.77
CA LYS A 237 8.32 10.74 9.56
C LYS A 237 8.55 12.25 9.66
N ARG A 238 7.51 13.01 10.00
CA ARG A 238 7.59 14.47 10.16
C ARG A 238 8.69 14.84 11.17
N ASP A 239 8.72 14.19 12.32
CA ASP A 239 9.64 14.53 13.40
C ASP A 239 11.09 14.16 13.04
N PHE A 240 11.30 13.08 12.28
CA PHE A 240 12.62 12.71 11.75
C PHE A 240 13.17 13.77 10.79
N TYR A 241 12.43 14.08 9.72
CA TYR A 241 12.87 15.07 8.74
C TYR A 241 12.89 16.49 9.31
N GLY A 242 12.01 16.79 10.27
CA GLY A 242 12.01 18.05 10.99
C GLY A 242 13.34 18.32 11.70
N ARG A 243 13.96 17.30 12.31
CA ARG A 243 15.29 17.47 12.95
C ARG A 243 16.39 17.79 11.95
N ILE A 244 16.39 17.10 10.80
CA ILE A 244 17.37 17.34 9.72
C ILE A 244 17.21 18.77 9.19
N PHE A 245 15.97 19.18 8.93
CA PHE A 245 15.68 20.56 8.52
C PHE A 245 16.19 21.59 9.54
N GLU A 246 15.95 21.35 10.83
CA GLU A 246 16.38 22.25 11.90
C GLU A 246 17.90 22.36 12.03
N GLU A 247 18.60 21.23 11.86
CA GLU A 247 20.07 21.17 11.84
C GLU A 247 20.66 22.04 10.71
N ASP A 248 20.19 21.81 9.48
CA ASP A 248 20.66 22.56 8.31
C ASP A 248 20.27 24.03 8.40
N ARG A 249 19.06 24.35 8.88
CA ARG A 249 18.60 25.72 9.07
C ARG A 249 19.53 26.49 10.01
N ALA A 250 19.89 25.90 11.14
CA ALA A 250 20.81 26.53 12.09
C ALA A 250 22.21 26.75 11.47
N ARG A 251 22.70 25.77 10.69
CA ARG A 251 23.99 25.87 10.01
C ARG A 251 23.99 26.96 8.93
N ILE A 252 22.94 27.03 8.12
CA ILE A 252 22.76 28.06 7.09
C ILE A 252 22.75 29.45 7.73
N GLN A 253 21.95 29.67 8.78
CA GLN A 253 21.90 30.97 9.48
C GLN A 253 23.27 31.42 9.98
N MET A 254 24.04 30.50 10.58
CA MET A 254 25.40 30.79 11.04
C MET A 254 26.32 31.17 9.88
N LEU A 255 26.31 30.41 8.79
CA LEU A 255 27.18 30.64 7.63
C LEU A 255 26.82 31.94 6.91
N GLN A 256 25.54 32.19 6.66
CA GLN A 256 25.06 33.37 5.95
C GLN A 256 25.51 34.67 6.63
N SER A 257 25.36 34.75 7.96
CA SER A 257 25.79 35.92 8.74
C SER A 257 27.28 36.27 8.63
N ARG A 258 28.12 35.29 8.28
CA ARG A 258 29.56 35.47 8.03
C ARG A 258 29.83 35.71 6.55
N TYR A 259 29.17 34.94 5.69
CA TYR A 259 29.35 34.94 4.25
C TYR A 259 28.99 36.31 3.66
N ASP A 260 27.83 36.87 4.00
CA ASP A 260 27.35 38.16 3.45
C ASP A 260 28.38 39.27 3.60
N ARG A 261 29.03 39.34 4.76
CA ARG A 261 30.05 40.36 5.04
C ARG A 261 31.35 40.15 4.28
N LEU A 262 31.71 38.91 4.00
CA LEU A 262 33.02 38.55 3.45
C LEU A 262 33.00 38.41 1.93
N ILE A 263 31.88 37.97 1.36
CA ILE A 263 31.78 37.73 -0.08
C ILE A 263 31.79 39.04 -0.88
N GLU A 264 31.15 40.09 -0.35
CA GLU A 264 31.18 41.42 -0.95
C GLU A 264 32.62 41.96 -1.01
N GLN A 265 33.37 41.80 0.09
CA GLN A 265 34.79 42.19 0.15
C GLN A 265 35.67 41.38 -0.81
N ALA A 266 35.28 40.14 -1.09
CA ALA A 266 36.00 39.26 -2.02
C ALA A 266 35.60 39.49 -3.50
N GLY A 267 34.69 40.43 -3.80
CA GLY A 267 34.20 40.69 -5.16
C GLY A 267 33.33 39.58 -5.73
N GLY A 268 32.76 38.73 -4.87
CA GLY A 268 31.86 37.64 -5.28
C GLY A 268 30.44 38.13 -5.58
N LEU A 269 29.66 37.28 -6.26
CA LEU A 269 28.25 37.54 -6.52
C LEU A 269 27.45 37.39 -5.22
N TYR A 270 26.72 38.45 -4.88
CA TYR A 270 25.71 38.47 -3.84
C TYR A 270 24.34 38.11 -4.46
N GLY A 271 23.58 37.24 -3.80
CA GLY A 271 22.24 36.81 -4.23
C GLY A 271 21.24 36.98 -3.10
#